data_AF-A0A9W7PJZ7-F1
#
_entry.id   AF-A0A9W7PJZ7-F1
#
_cell.length_a   1.000
_cell.length_b   1.000
_cell.length_c   1.000
_cell.angle_alpha   90.00
_cell.angle_beta   90.00
_cell.angle_gamma   90.00
#
_symmetry.space_group_name_H-M   'P 1'
#
loop_
_entity.id
_entity.type
_entity.pdbx_description
1 polymer ?
#
loop_
_entity_poly.entity_id
_entity_poly.type
_entity_poly.pdbx_seq_one_letter_code
_entity_poly.pdbx_strand_id
1 'polypeptide(L)' 'MDIQEATKLAIKQNRYISRVHFINTFKVKLKPTNTYDLCKTYSVNPGEVEPRRAWSPRADDLIADDWIVID' A
#
# COMPACT_ATOMS: atom_id res chain seq x y z
N MET A 1 2.65 -10.23 6.72
CA MET A 1 1.33 -10.09 7.37
C MET A 1 0.28 -10.28 6.31
N ASP A 2 -0.95 -10.63 6.69
CA ASP A 2 -2.06 -10.50 5.73
C ASP A 2 -2.39 -9.00 5.50
N ILE A 3 -3.22 -8.73 4.50
CA ILE A 3 -3.61 -7.35 4.16
C ILE A 3 -4.38 -6.67 5.30
N GLN A 4 -5.18 -7.41 6.06
CA GLN A 4 -6.03 -6.86 7.12
C GLN A 4 -5.18 -6.43 8.33
N GLU A 5 -4.25 -7.26 8.75
CA GLU A 5 -3.27 -7.00 9.80
C GLU A 5 -2.42 -5.76 9.46
N ALA A 6 -1.83 -5.75 8.26
CA ALA A 6 -1.02 -4.62 7.80
C ALA A 6 -1.83 -3.32 7.75
N THR A 7 -3.08 -3.39 7.27
CA THR A 7 -3.98 -2.23 7.19
C THR A 7 -4.31 -1.65 8.57
N LYS A 8 -4.71 -2.51 9.53
CA LYS A 8 -5.01 -2.09 10.91
C LYS A 8 -3.80 -1.41 11.56
N LEU A 9 -2.62 -1.98 11.37
CA LEU A 9 -1.38 -1.46 11.92
C LEU A 9 -0.98 -0.12 11.29
N ALA A 10 -1.07 -0.01 9.97
CA ALA A 10 -0.77 1.22 9.24
C ALA A 10 -1.71 2.38 9.61
N ILE A 11 -3.01 2.12 9.77
CA ILE A 11 -3.97 3.16 10.22
C ILE A 11 -3.59 3.64 11.62
N LYS A 12 -3.33 2.73 12.56
CA LYS A 12 -2.94 3.07 13.94
C LYS A 12 -1.66 3.91 13.99
N GLN A 13 -0.70 3.62 13.13
CA GLN A 13 0.60 4.29 13.08
C GLN A 13 0.63 5.50 12.15
N ASN A 14 -0.47 5.78 11.42
CA ASN A 14 -0.52 6.73 10.34
C ASN A 14 0.58 6.50 9.27
N ARG A 15 0.77 5.25 8.87
CA ARG A 15 1.78 4.80 7.90
C ARG A 15 1.18 4.28 6.60
N TYR A 16 2.00 3.65 5.76
CA TYR A 16 1.62 3.04 4.49
C TYR A 16 1.73 1.51 4.59
N ILE A 17 1.14 0.81 3.64
CA ILE A 17 1.35 -0.62 3.41
C ILE A 17 1.91 -0.85 2.02
N SER A 18 2.66 -1.93 1.83
CA SER A 18 3.05 -2.41 0.51
C SER A 18 3.30 -3.91 0.55
N ARG A 19 3.40 -4.52 -0.64
CA ARG A 19 3.91 -5.88 -0.81
C ARG A 19 5.40 -5.81 -1.13
N VAL A 20 6.16 -6.83 -0.77
CA VAL A 20 7.61 -6.87 -1.06
C VAL A 20 7.88 -6.72 -2.56
N HIS A 21 7.07 -7.38 -3.40
CA HIS A 21 7.20 -7.27 -4.85
C HIS A 21 6.80 -5.89 -5.39
N PHE A 22 5.83 -5.20 -4.79
CA PHE A 22 5.44 -3.84 -5.19
C PHE A 22 6.62 -2.87 -5.04
N ILE A 23 7.37 -2.99 -3.94
CA ILE A 23 8.54 -2.16 -3.68
C ILE A 23 9.64 -2.42 -4.72
N ASN A 24 9.81 -3.67 -5.15
CA ASN A 24 10.88 -4.02 -6.08
C ASN A 24 10.53 -3.70 -7.54
N THR A 25 9.29 -3.93 -7.95
CA THR A 25 8.87 -3.86 -9.34
C THR A 25 8.19 -2.53 -9.69
N PHE A 26 7.20 -2.11 -8.90
CA PHE A 26 6.37 -0.94 -9.21
C PHE A 26 6.81 0.32 -8.46
N LYS A 27 7.63 0.16 -7.41
CA LYS A 27 8.09 1.24 -6.53
C LYS A 27 6.91 1.99 -5.90
N VAL A 28 5.87 1.27 -5.47
CA VAL A 28 4.66 1.88 -4.89
C VAL A 28 4.38 1.46 -3.45
N LYS A 29 3.69 2.34 -2.74
CA LYS A 29 3.11 2.12 -1.40
C LYS A 29 1.68 2.65 -1.34
N LEU A 30 0.87 2.06 -0.49
CA LEU A 30 -0.54 2.35 -0.36
C LEU A 30 -0.81 3.01 0.98
N LYS A 31 -1.58 4.09 0.97
CA LYS A 31 -2.12 4.71 2.17
C LYS A 31 -3.54 4.20 2.39
N PRO A 32 -3.81 3.36 3.40
CA PRO A 32 -5.17 3.01 3.75
C PRO A 32 -5.88 4.24 4.31
N THR A 33 -6.94 4.68 3.65
CA THR A 33 -7.80 5.75 4.16
C THR A 33 -9.26 5.42 3.90
N ASN A 34 -10.14 5.96 4.74
CA ASN A 34 -11.60 5.88 4.57
C ASN A 34 -12.18 7.21 4.05
N THR A 35 -11.34 8.08 3.46
CA THR A 35 -11.84 9.33 2.86
C THR A 35 -12.46 9.03 1.50
N TYR A 36 -13.07 10.05 0.89
CA TYR A 36 -13.63 9.95 -0.47
C TYR A 36 -12.61 9.47 -1.51
N ASP A 37 -11.32 9.76 -1.29
CA ASP A 37 -10.24 9.35 -2.18
C ASP A 37 -9.81 7.87 -2.01
N LEU A 38 -10.48 7.10 -1.15
CA LEU A 38 -10.24 5.68 -0.90
C LEU A 38 -8.77 5.41 -0.49
N CYS A 39 -8.23 4.24 -0.84
CA CYS A 39 -6.80 3.97 -0.67
C CYS A 39 -5.99 4.75 -1.70
N LYS A 40 -5.04 5.57 -1.24
CA LYS A 40 -4.17 6.36 -2.11
C LYS A 40 -2.88 5.60 -2.42
N THR A 41 -2.36 5.76 -3.62
CA THR A 41 -1.10 5.14 -4.07
C THR A 41 -0.02 6.21 -4.12
N TYR A 42 1.15 5.89 -3.60
CA TYR A 42 2.32 6.78 -3.58
C TYR A 42 3.57 6.06 -4.11
N SER A 43 4.57 6.79 -4.58
CA SER A 43 5.92 6.25 -4.81
C SER A 43 6.58 5.93 -3.46
N VAL A 44 7.39 4.87 -3.45
CA VAL A 44 8.29 4.56 -2.32
C VAL A 44 9.44 5.56 -2.23
N ASN A 45 9.80 6.21 -3.34
CA ASN A 45 10.90 7.16 -3.41
C ASN A 45 10.37 8.60 -3.28
N PRO A 46 10.83 9.39 -2.30
CA PRO A 46 10.44 10.78 -2.16
C PRO A 46 10.77 11.60 -3.42
N GLY A 47 9.82 12.41 -3.88
CA GLY A 47 10.02 13.32 -5.02
C GLY A 47 9.83 12.68 -6.40
N GLU A 48 9.55 11.38 -6.48
CA GLU A 48 9.12 10.77 -7.74
C GLU A 48 7.66 11.09 -8.07
N VAL A 49 7.32 10.96 -9.36
CA VAL A 49 5.95 11.18 -9.84
C VAL A 49 5.04 10.13 -9.26
N GLU A 50 3.98 10.60 -8.59
CA GLU A 50 3.00 9.71 -7.99
C GLU A 50 2.25 8.89 -9.06
N PRO A 51 1.96 7.60 -8.77
CA PRO A 51 1.18 6.77 -9.69
C PRO A 51 -0.18 7.42 -9.98
N ARG A 52 -0.48 7.66 -11.26
CA ARG A 52 -1.76 8.28 -11.67
C ARG A 52 -2.96 7.37 -11.48
N ARG A 53 -2.75 6.06 -11.47
CA ARG A 53 -3.81 5.06 -11.32
C ARG A 53 -3.89 4.63 -9.86
N ALA A 54 -5.08 4.71 -9.28
CA ALA A 54 -5.35 4.13 -7.98
C ALA A 54 -5.13 2.62 -8.00
N TRP A 55 -4.64 2.08 -6.90
CA TRP A 55 -4.51 0.64 -6.73
C TRP A 55 -5.89 -0.04 -6.76
N SER A 56 -6.00 -1.08 -7.58
CA SER A 56 -7.14 -1.99 -7.61
C SER A 56 -6.58 -3.40 -7.37
N PRO A 57 -6.94 -4.07 -6.25
CA PRO A 57 -6.36 -5.34 -5.89
C PRO A 57 -6.66 -6.43 -6.91
N ARG A 58 -5.68 -7.30 -7.15
CA ARG A 58 -5.89 -8.62 -7.75
C ARG A 58 -6.28 -9.62 -6.67
N ALA A 59 -6.86 -10.76 -7.06
CA ALA A 59 -7.16 -11.84 -6.13
C ALA A 59 -5.92 -12.27 -5.30
N ASP A 60 -4.75 -12.35 -5.96
CA ASP A 60 -3.47 -12.66 -5.31
C ASP A 60 -3.09 -11.62 -4.25
N ASP A 61 -3.38 -10.34 -4.48
CA ASP A 61 -3.09 -9.30 -3.49
C ASP A 61 -3.94 -9.47 -2.22
N LEU A 62 -5.16 -9.99 -2.36
CA LEU A 62 -6.11 -10.14 -1.25
C LEU A 62 -5.79 -11.35 -0.35
N ILE A 63 -5.14 -12.38 -0.90
CA ILE A 63 -4.78 -13.61 -0.16
C ILE A 63 -3.29 -13.68 0.20
N ALA A 64 -2.52 -12.67 -0.17
CA ALA A 64 -1.10 -12.60 0.10
C ALA A 64 -0.78 -12.45 1.59
N ASP A 65 0.33 -13.04 2.01
CA ASP A 65 0.89 -13.02 3.36
C ASP A 65 2.18 -12.16 3.46
N ASP A 66 2.59 -11.55 2.35
CA ASP A 66 3.78 -10.71 2.23
C ASP A 66 3.51 -9.21 2.36
N TRP A 67 2.38 -8.82 2.95
CA TRP A 67 2.11 -7.42 3.26
C TRP A 67 2.97 -6.93 4.42
N ILE A 68 3.51 -5.73 4.26
CA ILE A 68 4.33 -5.03 5.25
C ILE A 68 3.85 -3.59 5.44
N VAL A 69 4.06 -3.05 6.65
CA VAL A 69 3.89 -1.62 6.93
C VAL A 69 5.20 -0.92 6.62
N ILE A 70 5.15 0.20 5.89
CA ILE A 70 6.33 0.98 5.54
C ILE A 70 6.13 2.47 5.85
N ASP A 71 7.27 3.14 6.00
CA ASP A 71 7.43 4.57 6.34
C ASP A 71 6.65 5.00 7.59
#